data_AF-A0A1F2TRN7-F1
#
_entry.id   AF-A0A1F2TRN7-F1
#
_cell.length_a   1.000
_cell.length_b   1.000
_cell.length_c   1.000
_cell.angle_alpha   90.00
_cell.angle_beta   90.00
_cell.angle_gamma   90.00
#
_symmetry.space_group_name_H-M   'P 1'
#
loop_
_entity.id
_entity.type
_entity.pdbx_description
1 polymer ?
#
loop_
_entity_poly.entity_id
_entity_poly.type
_entity_poly.pdbx_seq_one_letter_code
_entity_poly.pdbx_strand_id
1 'polypeptide(L)'
;MVEDLTAGRSVLLYGPQGIGKSAIVSVVSLNGVVVIDPFERITRQQASGIRRALDRGTVYLGAARAATRHDLGAVGRILWRFSLVRVRELSDGVLRHLVAHELGVSEASDLGRDRGWVSATVTLAKGRPGFATAITRFAVEWRSRHGYLPAPAFAFAAIGEDAALRILQNTSAAHVDERHGKGRL
;
A
#
# COMPACT_ATOMS: atom_id res chain seq x y z
N MET A 1 -5.56 16.25 -1.49
CA MET A 1 -6.02 14.89 -1.87
C MET A 1 -7.50 14.70 -1.65
N VAL A 2 -7.99 14.56 -0.40
CA VAL A 2 -9.44 14.35 -0.17
C VAL A 2 -10.23 15.53 -0.71
N GLU A 3 -9.78 16.77 -0.42
CA GLU A 3 -10.33 18.00 -1.00
C GLU A 3 -10.31 18.03 -2.53
N ASP A 4 -9.28 17.44 -3.17
CA ASP A 4 -9.20 17.36 -4.63
C ASP A 4 -10.25 16.40 -5.17
N LEU A 5 -10.36 15.21 -4.58
CA LEU A 5 -11.35 14.19 -4.95
C LEU A 5 -12.77 14.70 -4.75
N THR A 6 -13.06 15.37 -3.63
CA THR A 6 -14.37 15.98 -3.37
C THR A 6 -14.67 17.15 -4.31
N ALA A 7 -13.64 17.86 -4.79
CA ALA A 7 -13.78 18.89 -5.81
C ALA A 7 -13.83 18.33 -7.25
N GLY A 8 -13.93 17.01 -7.42
CA GLY A 8 -14.03 16.37 -8.74
C GLY A 8 -12.70 16.28 -9.50
N ARG A 9 -11.55 16.48 -8.84
CA ARG A 9 -10.23 16.40 -9.46
C ARG A 9 -9.65 15.00 -9.27
N SER A 10 -9.10 14.44 -10.35
CA SER A 10 -8.43 13.13 -10.30
C SER A 10 -7.08 13.24 -9.61
N VAL A 11 -6.70 12.21 -8.85
CA VAL A 11 -5.47 12.19 -8.06
C VAL A 11 -4.62 10.98 -8.42
N LEU A 12 -3.31 11.17 -8.56
CA LEU A 12 -2.34 10.10 -8.68
C LEU A 12 -1.41 10.09 -7.47
N LEU A 13 -1.49 9.04 -6.66
CA LEU A 13 -0.50 8.74 -5.64
C LEU A 13 0.74 8.15 -6.29
N TYR A 14 1.93 8.68 -5.98
CA TYR A 14 3.17 8.12 -6.49
C TYR A 14 4.25 8.00 -5.42
N GLY A 15 5.13 7.02 -5.58
CA GLY A 15 6.22 6.75 -4.65
C GLY A 15 6.68 5.29 -4.72
N PRO A 16 7.75 4.92 -4.00
CA PRO A 16 8.32 3.59 -4.07
C PRO A 16 7.30 2.49 -3.71
N GLN A 17 7.66 1.25 -4.04
CA GLN A 17 6.84 0.09 -3.68
C GLN A 17 6.75 -0.10 -2.16
N GLY A 18 5.66 -0.67 -1.68
CA GLY A 18 5.45 -0.92 -0.25
C GLY A 18 5.25 0.34 0.60
N ILE A 19 5.12 1.53 -0.01
CA ILE A 19 4.97 2.80 0.70
C ILE A 19 3.56 3.06 1.26
N GLY A 20 2.63 2.12 1.07
CA GLY A 20 1.26 2.22 1.60
C GLY A 20 0.24 2.87 0.65
N LYS A 21 0.55 3.09 -0.63
CA LYS A 21 -0.41 3.68 -1.59
C LYS A 21 -1.75 2.93 -1.64
N SER A 22 -1.74 1.61 -1.75
CA SER A 22 -2.98 0.80 -1.81
C SER A 22 -3.81 0.89 -0.53
N ALA A 23 -3.16 1.02 0.64
CA ALA A 23 -3.83 1.25 1.91
C ALA A 23 -4.42 2.67 2.00
N ILE A 24 -3.74 3.68 1.45
CA ILE A 24 -4.30 5.03 1.35
C ILE A 24 -5.53 5.01 0.43
N VAL A 25 -5.43 4.37 -0.74
CA VAL A 25 -6.53 4.23 -1.70
C VAL A 25 -7.76 3.59 -1.06
N SER A 26 -7.60 2.52 -0.28
CA SER A 26 -8.74 1.85 0.36
C SER A 26 -9.43 2.72 1.42
N VAL A 27 -8.70 3.60 2.11
CA VAL A 27 -9.25 4.50 3.14
C VAL A 27 -9.96 5.71 2.51
N VAL A 28 -9.43 6.23 1.40
CA VAL A 28 -9.90 7.50 0.80
C VAL A 28 -10.77 7.33 -0.43
N SER A 29 -11.11 6.08 -0.78
CA SER A 29 -12.04 5.80 -1.87
C SER A 29 -13.42 6.34 -1.52
N LEU A 30 -14.01 7.06 -2.47
CA LEU A 30 -15.32 7.69 -2.35
C LEU A 30 -16.27 7.12 -3.40
N ASN A 31 -17.57 7.14 -3.11
CA ASN A 31 -18.59 6.77 -4.10
C ASN A 31 -18.43 7.60 -5.38
N GLY A 32 -18.41 6.94 -6.54
CA GLY A 32 -18.25 7.59 -7.84
C GLY A 32 -16.81 7.88 -8.27
N VAL A 33 -15.80 7.53 -7.45
CA VAL A 33 -14.38 7.58 -7.84
C VAL A 33 -13.94 6.23 -8.40
N VAL A 34 -13.31 6.24 -9.58
CA VAL A 34 -12.75 5.04 -10.20
C VAL A 34 -11.31 4.83 -9.74
N VAL A 35 -11.06 3.69 -9.10
CA VAL A 35 -9.73 3.34 -8.59
C VAL A 35 -8.92 2.60 -9.65
N ILE A 36 -7.64 2.96 -9.81
CA ILE A 36 -6.69 2.25 -10.66
C ILE A 36 -5.38 2.01 -9.90
N ASP A 37 -5.15 0.75 -9.52
CA ASP A 37 -3.93 0.31 -8.84
C ASP A 37 -3.50 -1.08 -9.38
N PRO A 38 -2.32 -1.22 -10.03
CA PRO A 38 -1.33 -0.19 -10.33
C PRO A 38 -1.61 0.55 -11.65
N PHE A 39 -1.33 1.84 -11.67
CA PHE A 39 -1.58 2.76 -12.78
C PHE A 39 -0.71 2.46 -14.03
N GLU A 40 0.47 1.85 -13.84
CA GLU A 40 1.41 1.52 -14.91
C GLU A 40 0.97 0.36 -15.79
N ARG A 41 -0.02 -0.44 -15.34
CA ARG A 41 -0.57 -1.55 -16.13
C ARG A 41 -1.57 -1.11 -17.19
N ILE A 42 -1.89 0.18 -17.25
CA ILE A 42 -2.82 0.73 -18.23
C ILE A 42 -2.20 0.70 -19.64
N THR A 43 -2.91 0.05 -20.57
CA THR A 43 -2.55 0.02 -21.99
C THR A 43 -2.84 1.36 -22.69
N ARG A 44 -2.28 1.56 -23.90
CA ARG A 44 -2.57 2.75 -24.73
C ARG A 44 -4.06 2.95 -25.02
N GLN A 45 -4.78 1.86 -25.27
CA GLN A 45 -6.21 1.90 -25.55
C GLN A 45 -7.00 2.31 -24.31
N GLN A 46 -6.69 1.73 -23.15
CA GLN A 46 -7.30 2.09 -21.87
C GLN A 46 -6.99 3.56 -21.50
N ALA A 47 -5.77 4.04 -21.70
CA ALA A 47 -5.41 5.44 -21.45
C ALA A 47 -6.24 6.42 -22.30
N SER A 48 -6.53 6.06 -23.56
CA SER A 48 -7.40 6.85 -24.44
C SER A 48 -8.86 6.83 -23.96
N GLY A 49 -9.33 5.70 -23.43
CA GLY A 49 -10.64 5.60 -22.77
C GLY A 49 -10.74 6.47 -21.52
N ILE A 50 -9.75 6.37 -20.63
CA ILE A 50 -9.65 7.18 -19.41
C ILE A 50 -9.64 8.67 -19.75
N ARG A 51 -8.90 9.10 -20.78
CA ARG A 51 -8.92 10.49 -21.24
C ARG A 51 -10.35 10.97 -21.55
N ARG A 52 -11.10 10.19 -22.33
CA ARG A 52 -12.48 10.55 -22.70
C ARG A 52 -13.42 10.55 -21.51
N ALA A 53 -13.19 9.71 -20.51
CA ALA A 53 -13.96 9.69 -19.27
C ALA A 53 -13.65 10.91 -18.38
N LEU A 54 -12.37 11.28 -18.26
CA LEU A 54 -11.92 12.51 -17.61
C LEU A 54 -12.55 13.76 -18.27
N ASP A 55 -12.61 13.80 -19.60
CA ASP A 55 -13.27 14.89 -20.34
C ASP A 55 -14.79 14.98 -20.04
N ARG A 56 -15.41 13.88 -19.61
CA ARG A 56 -16.83 13.82 -19.20
C ARG A 56 -17.02 14.00 -17.69
N GLY A 57 -15.97 14.33 -16.94
CA GLY A 57 -16.04 14.57 -15.49
C GLY A 57 -15.89 13.32 -14.61
N THR A 58 -15.46 12.17 -15.15
CA THR A 58 -15.13 11.01 -14.31
C THR A 58 -13.90 11.32 -13.45
N VAL A 59 -13.98 10.98 -12.16
CA VAL A 59 -12.89 11.19 -11.18
C VAL A 59 -12.14 9.89 -10.97
N TYR A 60 -10.82 9.94 -11.09
CA TYR A 60 -9.95 8.78 -10.91
C TYR A 60 -9.02 8.96 -9.71
N LEU A 61 -8.80 7.87 -8.97
CA LEU A 61 -7.75 7.75 -7.96
C LEU A 61 -6.78 6.66 -8.39
N GLY A 62 -5.55 7.06 -8.74
CA GLY A 62 -4.50 6.16 -9.21
C GLY A 62 -3.39 5.94 -8.19
N ALA A 63 -2.68 4.82 -8.30
CA ALA A 63 -1.43 4.56 -7.59
C ALA A 63 -0.31 4.10 -8.54
N ALA A 64 0.84 4.76 -8.48
CA ALA A 64 2.01 4.46 -9.31
C ALA A 64 3.34 4.46 -8.51
N ARG A 65 4.37 3.83 -9.06
CA ARG A 65 5.75 3.85 -8.58
C ARG A 65 6.42 5.19 -8.89
N ALA A 66 6.15 5.74 -10.08
CA ALA A 66 6.70 7.00 -10.55
C ALA A 66 5.62 7.88 -11.18
N ALA A 67 5.91 9.18 -11.29
CA ALA A 67 5.02 10.17 -11.90
C ALA A 67 5.68 10.90 -13.07
N THR A 68 6.59 10.24 -13.79
CA THR A 68 7.18 10.82 -15.01
C THR A 68 6.47 10.28 -16.25
N ARG A 69 6.45 11.08 -17.32
CA ARG A 69 5.88 10.64 -18.61
C ARG A 69 6.61 9.43 -19.19
N HIS A 70 7.92 9.35 -18.96
CA HIS A 70 8.76 8.27 -19.42
C HIS A 70 8.37 6.95 -18.72
N ASP A 71 8.22 6.99 -17.39
CA ASP A 71 7.96 5.78 -16.59
C ASP A 71 6.51 5.30 -16.71
N LEU A 72 5.57 6.21 -17.00
CA LEU A 72 4.15 5.90 -17.18
C LEU A 72 3.77 5.59 -18.64
N GLY A 73 4.73 5.59 -19.55
CA GLY A 73 4.55 5.24 -20.96
C GLY A 73 3.34 5.90 -21.62
N ALA A 74 2.37 5.09 -22.05
CA ALA A 74 1.14 5.54 -22.70
C ALA A 74 0.31 6.54 -21.87
N VAL A 75 0.37 6.39 -20.54
CA VAL A 75 -0.45 7.12 -19.58
C VAL A 75 0.16 8.47 -19.22
N GLY A 76 1.45 8.68 -19.51
CA GLY A 76 2.11 9.97 -19.34
C GLY A 76 1.40 11.12 -20.07
N ARG A 77 0.65 10.82 -21.13
CA ARG A 77 -0.12 11.81 -21.91
C ARG A 77 -1.36 12.35 -21.19
N ILE A 78 -1.89 11.62 -20.21
CA ILE A 78 -3.06 12.04 -19.43
C ILE A 78 -2.69 12.51 -18.02
N LEU A 79 -1.41 12.36 -17.63
CA LEU A 79 -0.91 12.71 -16.30
C LEU A 79 -1.20 14.17 -15.90
N TRP A 80 -1.22 15.10 -16.85
CA TRP A 80 -1.52 16.51 -16.60
C TRP A 80 -2.95 16.76 -16.10
N ARG A 81 -3.85 15.77 -16.23
CA ARG A 81 -5.22 15.80 -15.68
C ARG A 81 -5.31 15.33 -14.23
N PHE A 82 -4.19 14.91 -13.64
CA PHE A 82 -4.12 14.39 -12.28
C PHE A 82 -3.37 15.36 -11.37
N SER A 83 -3.92 15.61 -10.18
CA SER A 83 -3.16 16.15 -9.07
C SER A 83 -2.17 15.09 -8.59
N LEU A 84 -0.88 15.41 -8.57
CA LEU A 84 0.17 14.47 -8.20
C LEU A 84 0.48 14.57 -6.70
N VAL A 85 0.41 13.44 -6.00
CA VAL A 85 0.68 13.37 -4.56
C VAL A 85 1.79 12.36 -4.30
N ARG A 86 2.94 12.86 -3.84
CA ARG A 86 4.07 12.00 -3.47
C ARG A 86 3.84 11.39 -2.09
N VAL A 87 3.77 10.07 -2.04
CA VAL A 87 3.78 9.33 -0.77
C VAL A 87 5.23 9.13 -0.35
N ARG A 88 5.56 9.60 0.84
CA ARG A 88 6.92 9.54 1.42
C ARG A 88 7.06 8.32 2.31
N GLU A 89 8.31 7.96 2.55
CA GLU A 89 8.69 6.97 3.56
C GLU A 89 8.19 7.40 4.94
N LEU A 90 7.70 6.43 5.70
CA LEU A 90 7.29 6.63 7.08
C LEU A 90 8.52 6.74 7.97
N SER A 91 8.37 7.50 9.06
CA SER A 91 9.40 7.55 10.09
C SER A 91 9.50 6.22 10.83
N ASP A 92 10.69 5.93 11.34
CA ASP A 92 10.94 4.74 12.17
C ASP A 92 9.98 4.65 13.35
N GLY A 93 9.60 5.79 13.95
CA GLY A 93 8.63 5.82 15.05
C GLY A 93 7.28 5.23 14.64
N VAL A 94 6.74 5.67 13.50
CA VAL A 94 5.46 5.17 12.97
C VAL A 94 5.58 3.69 12.58
N LEU A 95 6.68 3.28 11.96
CA LEU A 95 6.91 1.88 11.63
C LEU A 95 7.04 0.98 12.86
N ARG A 96 7.68 1.45 13.95
CA ARG A 96 7.76 0.71 15.21
C ARG A 96 6.36 0.44 15.76
N HIS A 97 5.50 1.45 15.76
CA HIS A 97 4.10 1.29 16.18
C HIS A 97 3.35 0.28 15.29
N LEU A 98 3.50 0.37 13.97
CA LEU A 98 2.90 -0.57 13.03
C LEU A 98 3.36 -2.02 13.26
N VAL A 99 4.67 -2.23 13.40
CA VAL A 99 5.24 -3.58 13.62
C VAL A 99 4.81 -4.14 14.97
N ALA A 100 4.86 -3.34 16.04
CA ALA A 100 4.40 -3.77 17.36
C ALA A 100 2.92 -4.17 17.34
N HIS A 101 2.08 -3.36 16.67
CA HIS A 101 0.66 -3.65 16.49
C HIS A 101 0.44 -4.96 15.72
N GLU A 102 1.10 -5.15 14.57
CA GLU A 102 0.97 -6.38 13.76
C GLU A 102 1.54 -7.62 14.47
N LEU A 103 2.51 -7.47 15.38
CA LEU A 103 3.00 -8.56 16.24
C LEU A 103 2.02 -8.92 17.37
N GLY A 104 0.96 -8.14 17.59
CA GLY A 104 0.06 -8.32 18.72
C GLY A 104 0.68 -7.91 20.06
N VAL A 105 1.69 -7.04 20.05
CA VAL A 105 2.33 -6.55 21.28
C VAL A 105 1.46 -5.44 21.87
N SER A 106 0.61 -5.81 22.83
CA SER A 106 -0.30 -4.88 23.51
C SER A 106 0.28 -4.28 24.79
N GLU A 107 1.32 -4.89 25.38
CA GLU A 107 1.91 -4.48 26.65
C GLU A 107 3.40 -4.08 26.53
N ALA A 108 3.87 -3.20 27.41
CA ALA A 108 5.27 -2.75 27.44
C ALA A 108 6.26 -3.88 27.78
N SER A 109 5.81 -4.89 28.52
CA SER A 109 6.53 -6.12 28.88
C SER A 109 6.87 -6.96 27.65
N ASP A 110 5.88 -7.22 26.79
CA ASP A 110 6.02 -7.94 25.53
C ASP A 110 6.89 -7.18 24.53
N LEU A 111 6.79 -5.85 24.54
CA LEU A 111 7.61 -4.98 23.71
C LEU A 111 9.08 -5.03 24.13
N GLY A 112 9.38 -5.33 25.40
CA GLY A 112 10.75 -5.54 25.89
C GLY A 112 11.38 -6.81 25.32
N ARG A 113 10.63 -7.92 25.27
CA ARG A 113 11.09 -9.21 24.74
C ARG A 113 11.31 -9.16 23.23
N ASP A 114 10.39 -8.53 22.51
CA ASP A 114 10.43 -8.46 21.04
C ASP A 114 11.07 -7.16 20.52
N ARG A 115 11.61 -6.30 21.40
CA ARG A 115 12.18 -4.98 21.05
C ARG A 115 13.25 -5.06 19.97
N GLY A 116 14.17 -6.02 20.12
CA GLY A 116 15.26 -6.24 19.17
C GLY A 116 14.73 -6.64 17.79
N TRP A 117 13.68 -7.46 17.78
CA TRP A 117 13.02 -7.91 16.57
C TRP A 117 12.31 -6.74 15.86
N VAL A 118 11.52 -5.96 16.61
CA VAL A 118 10.83 -4.76 16.10
C VAL A 118 11.83 -3.77 15.49
N SER A 119 12.91 -3.46 16.21
CA SER A 119 13.92 -2.51 15.73
C SER A 119 14.59 -2.99 14.45
N ALA A 120 14.95 -4.27 14.36
CA ALA A 120 15.59 -4.84 13.18
C ALA A 120 14.64 -4.86 11.97
N THR A 121 13.36 -5.20 12.16
CA THR A 121 12.34 -5.18 11.10
C THR A 121 12.11 -3.78 10.57
N VAL A 122 12.09 -2.76 11.43
CA VAL A 122 11.99 -1.35 11.01
C VAL A 122 13.17 -0.94 10.14
N THR A 123 14.40 -1.29 10.53
CA THR A 123 15.61 -1.06 9.73
C THR A 123 15.53 -1.75 8.36
N LEU A 124 15.07 -3.01 8.32
CA LEU A 124 14.93 -3.75 7.06
C LEU A 124 13.84 -3.16 6.15
N ALA A 125 12.75 -2.66 6.73
CA ALA A 125 11.65 -2.07 5.98
C ALA A 125 11.98 -0.72 5.35
N LYS A 126 13.02 0.00 5.83
CA LYS A 126 13.51 1.27 5.26
C LYS A 126 12.39 2.27 4.98
N GLY A 127 11.55 2.55 5.97
CA GLY A 127 10.44 3.51 5.83
C GLY A 127 9.22 3.00 5.03
N ARG A 128 9.21 1.74 4.58
CA ARG A 128 8.13 1.18 3.75
C ARG A 128 7.18 0.30 4.58
N PRO A 129 5.98 0.80 4.95
CA PRO A 129 5.05 0.07 5.82
C PRO A 129 4.63 -1.29 5.28
N GLY A 130 4.45 -1.42 3.97
CA GLY A 130 4.09 -2.69 3.36
C GLY A 130 5.13 -3.78 3.64
N PHE A 131 6.42 -3.46 3.52
CA PHE A 131 7.49 -4.41 3.84
C PHE A 131 7.47 -4.77 5.33
N ALA A 132 7.33 -3.77 6.21
CA ALA A 132 7.25 -4.00 7.65
C ALA A 132 6.10 -4.97 8.00
N THR A 133 4.90 -4.75 7.45
CA THR A 133 3.74 -5.62 7.64
C THR A 133 3.97 -7.02 7.08
N ALA A 134 4.54 -7.16 5.87
CA ALA A 134 4.78 -8.47 5.26
C ALA A 134 5.78 -9.32 6.05
N ILE A 135 6.91 -8.71 6.48
CA ILE A 135 7.90 -9.38 7.35
C ILE A 135 7.24 -9.83 8.65
N THR A 136 6.44 -8.95 9.25
CA THR A 136 5.79 -9.20 10.54
C THR A 136 4.77 -10.33 10.46
N ARG A 137 3.91 -10.34 9.44
CA ARG A 137 2.91 -11.40 9.27
C ARG A 137 3.52 -12.77 9.05
N PHE A 138 4.57 -12.84 8.21
CA PHE A 138 5.33 -14.07 8.06
C PHE A 138 5.92 -14.54 9.40
N ALA A 139 6.47 -13.62 10.19
CA ALA A 139 7.05 -13.95 11.49
C ALA A 139 5.99 -14.43 12.50
N VAL A 140 4.79 -13.85 12.48
CA VAL A 140 3.65 -14.31 13.30
C VAL A 140 3.21 -15.72 12.88
N GLU A 141 3.09 -15.98 11.57
CA GLU A 141 2.76 -17.32 11.06
C GLU A 141 3.85 -18.35 11.38
N TRP A 142 5.12 -17.94 11.32
CA TRP A 142 6.23 -18.79 11.74
C TRP A 142 6.15 -19.10 13.24
N ARG A 143 5.92 -18.08 14.08
CA ARG A 143 5.80 -18.25 15.53
C ARG A 143 4.65 -19.18 15.90
N SER A 144 3.51 -19.12 15.21
CA SER A 144 2.39 -20.03 15.48
C SER A 144 2.72 -21.49 15.16
N ARG A 145 3.60 -21.75 14.18
CA ARG A 145 4.03 -23.10 13.81
C ARG A 145 5.21 -23.64 14.63
N HIS A 146 6.16 -22.77 14.98
CA HIS A 146 7.45 -23.18 15.54
C HIS A 146 7.67 -22.73 16.99
N GLY A 147 6.80 -21.88 17.55
CA GLY A 147 6.87 -21.41 18.94
C GLY A 147 7.86 -20.27 19.21
N TYR A 148 8.54 -19.74 18.20
CA TYR A 148 9.50 -18.63 18.33
C TYR A 148 9.49 -17.72 17.09
N LEU A 149 9.99 -16.48 17.20
CA LEU A 149 10.15 -15.61 16.01
C LEU A 149 11.40 -16.01 15.23
N PRO A 150 11.32 -16.10 13.90
CA PRO A 150 12.51 -16.25 13.09
C PRO A 150 13.37 -14.98 13.17
N ALA A 151 14.65 -15.09 12.82
CA ALA A 151 15.49 -13.90 12.66
C ALA A 151 14.85 -12.93 11.63
N PRO A 152 14.80 -11.61 11.89
CA PRO A 152 14.18 -10.64 10.98
C PRO A 152 14.71 -10.70 9.54
N ALA A 153 16.02 -10.91 9.37
CA ALA A 153 16.65 -11.05 8.06
C ALA A 153 16.18 -12.31 7.32
N PHE A 154 15.96 -13.42 8.05
CA PHE A 154 15.39 -14.64 7.48
C PHE A 154 13.95 -14.41 7.04
N ALA A 155 13.12 -13.78 7.88
CA ALA A 155 11.74 -13.43 7.52
C ALA A 155 11.69 -12.54 6.27
N PHE A 156 12.57 -11.54 6.18
CA PHE A 156 12.71 -10.67 5.00
C PHE A 156 13.13 -11.44 3.74
N ALA A 157 14.09 -12.36 3.86
CA ALA A 157 14.52 -13.19 2.74
C ALA A 157 13.41 -14.16 2.28
N ALA A 158 12.71 -14.79 3.23
CA ALA A 158 11.68 -15.80 2.97
C ALA A 158 10.45 -15.23 2.25
N ILE A 159 10.05 -13.99 2.57
CA ILE A 159 8.96 -13.33 1.84
C ILE A 159 9.38 -12.87 0.45
N GLY A 160 10.68 -12.69 0.17
CA GLY A 160 11.19 -12.06 -1.04
C GLY A 160 10.66 -10.63 -1.26
N GLU A 161 11.36 -9.81 -2.04
CA GLU A 161 10.87 -8.45 -2.32
C GLU A 161 9.53 -8.46 -3.08
N ASP A 162 9.38 -9.36 -4.06
CA ASP A 162 8.17 -9.49 -4.88
C ASP A 162 7.01 -10.27 -4.21
N ALA A 163 7.30 -11.26 -3.35
CA ALA A 163 6.25 -12.00 -2.67
C ALA A 163 5.70 -11.24 -1.45
N ALA A 164 6.52 -10.43 -0.76
CA ALA A 164 6.05 -9.41 0.18
C ALA A 164 5.00 -8.50 -0.46
N LEU A 165 5.22 -8.09 -1.71
CA LEU A 165 4.31 -7.22 -2.46
C LEU A 165 3.00 -7.90 -2.85
N ARG A 166 3.01 -9.19 -3.22
CA ARG A 166 1.80 -9.95 -3.53
C ARG A 166 0.91 -10.18 -2.30
N ILE A 167 1.51 -10.46 -1.15
CA ILE A 167 0.78 -10.67 0.12
C ILE A 167 0.02 -9.39 0.52
N LEU A 168 0.62 -8.21 0.29
CA LEU A 168 0.00 -6.92 0.58
C LEU A 168 -1.17 -6.57 -0.36
N GLN A 169 -1.04 -6.89 -1.65
CA GLN A 169 -2.09 -6.67 -2.65
C GLN A 169 -3.32 -7.56 -2.41
N ASN A 170 -3.11 -8.81 -1.97
CA ASN A 170 -4.21 -9.72 -1.68
C ASN A 170 -4.93 -9.38 -0.37
N THR A 171 -4.23 -8.80 0.60
CA THR A 171 -4.84 -8.33 1.86
C THR A 171 -5.78 -7.14 1.62
N SER A 172 -5.42 -6.20 0.74
CA SER A 172 -6.32 -5.07 0.44
C SER A 172 -7.58 -5.52 -0.30
N ALA A 173 -7.51 -6.57 -1.11
CA ALA A 173 -8.70 -7.15 -1.75
C ALA A 173 -9.64 -7.81 -0.72
N ALA A 174 -9.09 -8.55 0.25
CA ALA A 174 -9.88 -9.19 1.32
C ALA A 174 -10.61 -8.17 2.22
N HIS A 175 -9.99 -7.02 2.53
CA HIS A 175 -10.63 -5.94 3.30
C HIS A 175 -11.71 -5.17 2.54
N VAL A 176 -11.71 -5.20 1.20
CA VAL A 176 -12.78 -4.63 0.37
C VAL A 176 -13.97 -5.58 0.32
N ASP A 177 -13.72 -6.90 0.23
CA ASP A 177 -14.79 -7.91 0.22
C ASP A 177 -15.54 -7.99 1.56
N GLU A 178 -14.86 -7.87 2.70
CA GLU A 178 -15.51 -7.89 4.03
C GLU A 178 -16.48 -6.70 4.24
N ARG A 179 -16.26 -5.56 3.58
CA ARG A 179 -17.18 -4.41 3.64
C ARG A 179 -18.36 -4.52 2.69
N HIS A 180 -18.22 -5.28 1.60
CA HIS A 180 -19.32 -5.53 0.65
C HIS A 180 -20.14 -6.79 0.99
N GLY A 181 -19.60 -7.71 1.79
CA GLY A 181 -20.26 -8.95 2.21
C GLY A 181 -21.30 -8.82 3.33
N LYS A 182 -21.39 -7.69 4.05
CA LYS A 182 -22.36 -7.48 5.15
C LYS A 182 -23.64 -6.73 4.73
N GLY A 183 -24.05 -6.90 3.47
CA GLY A 183 -25.26 -6.28 2.90
C GLY A 183 -26.35 -7.28 2.47
N ARG A 184 -26.23 -8.56 2.84
CA ARG A 184 -27.27 -9.57 2.60
C ARG A 184 -27.34 -10.52 3.78
N LEU A 185 -28.29 -10.27 4.69
CA LEU A 185 -29.23 -11.22 5.28
C LEU A 185 -30.38 -10.40 5.86
#